data_AF-A0A7J9JF85-F1
#
_entry.id   AF-A0A7J9JF85-F1
#
_cell.length_a   1.000
_cell.length_b   1.000
_cell.length_c   1.000
_cell.angle_alpha   90.00
_cell.angle_beta   90.00
_cell.angle_gamma   90.00
#
_symmetry.space_group_name_H-M   'P 1'
#
loop_
_entity.id
_entity.type
_entity.pdbx_description
1 polymer ?
#
loop_
_entity_poly.entity_id
_entity_poly.type
_entity_poly.pdbx_seq_one_letter_code
_entity_poly.pdbx_strand_id
1 'polypeptide(L)'
;MVKSLDYGVFMEKFSLQLSPSQHQLPLSGLTFAVKDIFDIEGYVTGFGNPDWARTHSAATSIAPAVMDLLTAGATCLGKTVMDEMAYCMYGVNKHYGTPTNPCAPDRVPGGSSSGSAVAVAANLVDFSLGTDTGASVRVPASYCGILGFRPSLGAVSTVGVLPMSQSYDTVGKK
;
A
#
# COMPACT_ATOMS: atom_id res chain seq x y z
N MET A 1 3.98 -17.80 -21.59
CA MET A 1 4.49 -16.96 -20.49
C MET A 1 3.80 -17.41 -19.22
N VAL A 2 4.54 -17.92 -18.24
CA VAL A 2 4.00 -18.18 -16.90
C VAL A 2 3.70 -16.82 -16.29
N LYS A 3 2.42 -16.46 -16.13
CA LYS A 3 2.06 -15.26 -15.37
C LYS A 3 2.60 -15.45 -13.96
N SER A 4 3.40 -14.49 -13.47
CA SER A 4 3.81 -14.48 -12.07
C SER A 4 2.57 -14.59 -11.20
N LEU A 5 2.57 -15.54 -10.26
CA LEU A 5 1.46 -15.78 -9.33
C LEU A 5 1.16 -14.58 -8.42
N ASP A 6 2.04 -13.57 -8.39
CA ASP A 6 1.91 -12.39 -7.53
C ASP A 6 1.36 -11.13 -8.21
N TYR A 7 0.92 -11.24 -9.47
CA TYR A 7 0.31 -10.13 -10.22
C TYR A 7 1.19 -8.88 -10.37
N GLY A 8 2.50 -8.96 -10.07
CA GLY A 8 3.41 -7.81 -10.07
C GLY A 8 3.10 -6.79 -8.97
N VAL A 9 2.53 -7.24 -7.84
CA VAL A 9 2.01 -6.38 -6.77
C VAL A 9 3.10 -5.77 -5.89
N PHE A 10 4.09 -6.57 -5.51
CA PHE A 10 5.05 -6.20 -4.46
C PHE A 10 6.33 -5.64 -5.06
N MET A 11 6.75 -4.47 -4.58
CA MET A 11 8.09 -3.95 -4.77
C MET A 11 9.07 -4.64 -3.83
N GLU A 12 8.62 -4.91 -2.61
CA GLU A 12 9.40 -5.56 -1.57
C GLU A 12 8.49 -6.45 -0.72
N LYS A 13 8.88 -7.71 -0.53
CA LYS A 13 8.14 -8.70 0.27
C LYS A 13 8.88 -8.94 1.58
N PHE A 14 8.16 -8.81 2.68
CA PHE A 14 8.64 -9.14 4.02
C PHE A 14 7.46 -9.60 4.88
N SER A 15 7.72 -10.22 6.03
CA SER A 15 6.67 -10.53 7.01
C SER A 15 6.96 -9.77 8.28
N LEU A 16 6.16 -8.75 8.56
CA LEU A 16 6.28 -7.92 9.76
C LEU A 16 5.05 -8.12 10.64
N GLN A 17 5.26 -8.64 11.84
CA GLN A 17 4.26 -8.85 12.88
C GLN A 17 4.91 -8.56 14.24
N LEU A 18 4.15 -8.02 15.18
CA LEU A 18 4.60 -7.94 16.57
C LEU A 18 4.49 -9.30 17.25
N SER A 19 5.24 -9.49 18.33
CA SER A 19 5.21 -10.72 19.11
C SER A 19 3.76 -11.12 19.48
N PRO A 20 3.42 -12.42 19.42
CA PRO A 20 2.07 -12.88 19.73
C PRO A 20 1.60 -12.41 21.10
N SER A 21 0.44 -11.77 21.12
CA SER A 21 -0.27 -11.43 22.35
C SER A 21 -0.89 -12.69 22.97
N GLN A 22 -0.91 -12.77 24.31
CA GLN A 22 -1.63 -13.84 25.03
C GLN A 22 -3.16 -13.72 24.86
N HIS A 23 -3.64 -12.53 24.49
CA HIS A 23 -5.04 -12.24 24.20
C HIS A 23 -5.30 -12.19 22.70
N GLN A 24 -6.49 -12.61 22.27
CA GLN A 24 -6.93 -12.47 20.89
C GLN A 24 -7.11 -10.99 20.54
N LEU A 25 -6.36 -10.51 19.54
CA LEU A 25 -6.43 -9.13 19.06
C LEU A 25 -7.42 -9.04 17.88
N PRO A 26 -8.02 -7.87 17.61
CA PRO A 26 -9.13 -7.75 16.67
C PRO A 26 -8.78 -8.08 15.21
N LEU A 27 -7.50 -8.00 14.81
CA LEU A 27 -7.01 -8.36 13.47
C LEU A 27 -6.09 -9.58 13.48
N SER A 28 -6.08 -10.37 14.56
CA SER A 28 -5.28 -11.59 14.64
C SER A 28 -5.58 -12.54 13.47
N GLY A 29 -4.52 -12.97 12.78
CA GLY A 29 -4.61 -13.89 11.64
C GLY A 29 -4.90 -13.20 10.30
N LEU A 30 -5.17 -11.89 10.30
CA LEU A 30 -5.31 -11.13 9.07
C LEU A 30 -3.96 -10.59 8.58
N THR A 31 -3.85 -10.47 7.27
CA THR A 31 -2.68 -10.00 6.55
C THR A 31 -2.98 -8.70 5.81
N PHE A 32 -1.98 -7.83 5.69
CA PHE A 32 -2.12 -6.61 4.91
C PHE A 32 -0.85 -6.24 4.16
N ALA A 33 -0.99 -5.36 3.18
CA ALA A 33 0.15 -4.75 2.50
C ALA A 33 0.05 -3.23 2.56
N VAL A 34 1.18 -2.53 2.40
CA VAL A 34 1.23 -1.07 2.44
C VAL A 34 1.74 -0.53 1.10
N LYS A 35 1.16 0.57 0.63
CA LYS A 35 1.71 1.33 -0.49
C LYS A 35 3.17 1.74 -0.21
N ASP A 36 4.02 1.83 -1.24
CA ASP A 36 5.42 2.27 -1.08
C ASP A 36 5.60 3.78 -0.77
N ILE A 37 4.86 4.26 0.22
CA ILE A 37 4.87 5.63 0.72
C ILE A 37 4.83 5.68 2.25
N PHE A 38 4.55 4.54 2.90
CA PHE A 38 4.56 4.38 4.34
C PHE A 38 5.95 3.96 4.83
N ASP A 39 6.40 4.60 5.89
CA ASP A 39 7.62 4.23 6.60
C ASP A 39 7.47 2.90 7.31
N ILE A 40 8.46 2.04 7.10
CA ILE A 40 8.66 0.77 7.79
C ILE A 40 10.11 0.78 8.27
N GLU A 41 10.32 0.60 9.57
CA GLU A 41 11.67 0.64 10.15
C GLU A 41 12.62 -0.34 9.45
N GLY A 42 13.79 0.15 9.08
CA GLY A 42 14.81 -0.64 8.36
C GLY A 42 14.64 -0.69 6.85
N TYR A 43 13.55 -0.16 6.30
CA TYR A 43 13.28 -0.11 4.85
C TYR A 43 13.30 1.32 4.31
N VAL A 44 13.76 1.49 3.07
CA VAL A 44 13.67 2.77 2.38
C VAL A 44 12.23 2.97 1.87
N THR A 45 11.63 4.11 2.18
CA THR A 45 10.34 4.48 1.60
C THR A 45 10.57 5.04 0.19
N GLY A 46 10.31 4.22 -0.83
CA GLY A 46 10.78 4.45 -2.19
C GLY A 46 9.94 5.42 -3.03
N PHE A 47 8.72 5.74 -2.59
CA PHE A 47 7.79 6.63 -3.29
C PHE A 47 7.49 6.21 -4.74
N GLY A 48 7.66 4.92 -5.04
CA GLY A 48 7.55 4.41 -6.41
C GLY A 48 8.59 4.99 -7.39
N ASN A 49 9.72 5.53 -6.92
CA ASN A 49 10.79 6.08 -7.76
C ASN A 49 12.18 5.56 -7.30
N PRO A 50 12.97 4.91 -8.18
CA PRO A 50 14.27 4.34 -7.79
C PRO A 50 15.35 5.38 -7.47
N ASP A 51 15.31 6.57 -8.08
CA ASP A 51 16.26 7.65 -7.77
C ASP A 51 15.96 8.30 -6.42
N TRP A 52 14.68 8.42 -6.08
CA TRP A 52 14.24 8.79 -4.73
C TRP A 52 14.77 7.77 -3.72
N ALA A 53 14.50 6.47 -3.94
CA ALA A 53 14.95 5.42 -3.04
C ALA A 53 16.49 5.41 -2.88
N ARG A 54 17.24 5.60 -3.97
CA ARG A 54 18.72 5.64 -3.94
C ARG A 54 19.31 6.80 -3.12
N THR A 55 18.58 7.90 -2.99
CA THR A 55 19.06 9.13 -2.33
C THR A 55 18.59 9.29 -0.89
N HIS A 56 17.70 8.40 -0.42
CA HIS A 56 17.13 8.46 0.93
C HIS A 56 17.56 7.26 1.77
N SER A 57 17.75 7.49 3.07
CA SER A 57 18.06 6.43 4.02
C SER A 57 16.82 5.62 4.38
N ALA A 58 17.04 4.42 4.92
CA ALA A 58 15.99 3.63 5.52
C ALA A 58 15.27 4.41 6.64
N ALA A 59 13.98 4.18 6.80
CA ALA A 59 13.21 4.77 7.88
C ALA A 59 13.69 4.23 9.24
N THR A 60 13.72 5.09 10.24
CA THR A 60 14.12 4.77 11.62
C THR A 60 12.93 4.46 12.52
N SER A 61 11.71 4.47 11.97
CA SER A 61 10.49 4.18 12.70
C SER A 61 9.41 3.66 11.74
N ILE A 62 8.36 3.06 12.31
CA ILE A 62 7.19 2.59 11.58
C ILE A 62 6.12 3.70 11.61
N ALA A 63 5.48 3.98 10.47
CA ALA A 63 4.38 4.92 10.39
C ALA A 63 3.25 4.54 11.38
N PRO A 64 2.68 5.48 12.17
CA PRO A 64 1.68 5.13 13.19
C PRO A 64 0.48 4.35 12.65
N ALA A 65 -0.01 4.70 11.45
CA ALA A 65 -1.11 3.96 10.81
C ALA A 65 -0.77 2.48 10.54
N VAL A 66 0.49 2.16 10.30
CA VAL A 66 0.97 0.77 10.16
C VAL A 66 1.12 0.12 11.53
N MET A 67 1.71 0.83 12.49
CA MET A 67 1.88 0.34 13.86
C MET A 67 0.56 0.01 14.55
N ASP A 68 -0.50 0.79 14.31
CA ASP A 68 -1.84 0.52 14.84
C ASP A 68 -2.38 -0.84 14.37
N LEU A 69 -2.17 -1.19 13.09
CA LEU A 69 -2.58 -2.48 12.53
C LEU A 69 -1.77 -3.64 13.07
N LEU A 70 -0.45 -3.45 13.21
CA LEU A 70 0.45 -4.44 13.80
C LEU A 70 0.08 -4.71 15.27
N THR A 71 -0.20 -3.64 16.03
CA THR A 71 -0.63 -3.71 17.44
C THR A 71 -2.02 -4.34 17.58
N ALA A 72 -2.88 -4.19 16.57
CA ALA A 72 -4.16 -4.88 16.47
C ALA A 72 -4.02 -6.36 16.03
N GLY A 73 -2.80 -6.85 15.79
CA GLY A 73 -2.49 -8.26 15.55
C GLY A 73 -2.41 -8.68 14.08
N ALA A 74 -2.49 -7.74 13.14
CA ALA A 74 -2.34 -8.03 11.72
C ALA A 74 -0.86 -8.24 11.33
N THR A 75 -0.63 -8.94 10.22
CA THR A 75 0.71 -9.17 9.66
C THR A 75 0.90 -8.41 8.35
N CYS A 76 1.93 -7.55 8.26
CA CYS A 76 2.26 -6.85 7.02
C CYS A 76 3.14 -7.73 6.11
N LEU A 77 2.71 -7.93 4.86
CA LEU A 77 3.37 -8.80 3.88
C LEU A 77 4.28 -8.06 2.88
N GLY A 78 4.37 -6.74 2.98
CA GLY A 78 5.33 -5.97 2.19
C GLY A 78 4.81 -4.63 1.66
N LYS A 79 5.66 -4.04 0.82
CA LYS A 79 5.42 -2.78 0.11
C LYS A 79 4.94 -3.03 -1.31
N THR A 80 3.86 -2.38 -1.69
CA THR A 80 3.23 -2.56 -3.01
C THR A 80 3.60 -1.46 -3.98
N VAL A 81 3.64 -1.83 -5.27
CA VAL A 81 3.80 -0.90 -6.40
C VAL A 81 2.77 0.24 -6.32
N MET A 82 3.21 1.43 -6.69
CA MET A 82 2.39 2.63 -6.79
C MET A 82 2.77 3.44 -8.02
N ASP A 83 1.89 4.35 -8.44
CA ASP A 83 2.31 5.38 -9.38
C ASP A 83 3.42 6.24 -8.75
N GLU A 84 4.41 6.57 -9.57
CA GLU A 84 5.58 7.35 -9.19
C GLU A 84 5.17 8.67 -8.51
N MET A 85 5.75 8.91 -7.32
CA MET A 85 5.48 10.11 -6.50
C MET A 85 3.99 10.35 -6.19
N ALA A 86 3.18 9.28 -6.24
CA ALA A 86 1.72 9.31 -6.13
C ALA A 86 0.98 10.18 -7.17
N TYR A 87 1.67 10.67 -8.20
CA TYR A 87 1.19 11.72 -9.11
C TYR A 87 0.60 11.16 -10.42
N CYS A 88 -0.29 10.18 -10.31
CA CYS A 88 -1.04 9.61 -11.44
C CYS A 88 -2.22 8.78 -10.91
N MET A 89 -3.19 8.44 -11.77
CA MET A 89 -4.38 7.64 -11.45
C MET A 89 -4.49 6.35 -12.27
N TYR A 90 -3.50 6.04 -13.10
CA TYR A 90 -3.54 4.86 -13.98
C TYR A 90 -3.00 3.60 -13.30
N GLY A 91 -2.08 3.73 -12.34
CA GLY A 91 -1.42 2.57 -11.72
C GLY A 91 -0.25 2.01 -12.54
N VAL A 92 0.29 2.81 -13.46
CA VAL A 92 1.39 2.47 -14.35
C VAL A 92 2.68 3.08 -13.81
N ASN A 93 3.63 2.24 -13.42
CA ASN A 93 4.96 2.67 -13.02
C ASN A 93 6.00 2.24 -14.06
N LYS A 94 6.78 3.20 -14.59
CA LYS A 94 7.79 2.93 -15.61
C LYS A 94 8.94 2.04 -15.10
N HIS A 95 9.24 2.13 -13.81
CA HIS A 95 10.39 1.48 -13.18
C HIS A 95 10.04 0.10 -12.62
N TYR A 96 8.88 0.00 -11.97
CA TYR A 96 8.44 -1.21 -11.28
C TYR A 96 7.34 -1.98 -12.01
N GLY A 97 6.88 -1.48 -13.16
CA GLY A 97 5.84 -2.10 -13.97
C GLY A 97 4.42 -1.74 -13.53
N THR A 98 3.44 -2.45 -14.09
CA THR A 98 2.01 -2.25 -13.80
C THR A 98 1.44 -3.53 -13.23
N PRO A 99 0.88 -3.52 -12.01
CA PRO A 99 0.19 -4.69 -11.46
C PRO A 99 -0.96 -5.13 -12.37
N THR A 100 -1.10 -6.44 -12.59
CA THR A 100 -2.18 -6.97 -13.45
C THR A 100 -3.51 -6.93 -12.69
N ASN A 101 -4.52 -6.26 -13.24
CA ASN A 101 -5.86 -6.23 -12.62
C ASN A 101 -6.53 -7.61 -12.75
N PRO A 102 -6.87 -8.30 -11.64
CA PRO A 102 -7.46 -9.65 -11.70
C PRO A 102 -8.88 -9.64 -12.28
N CYS A 103 -9.62 -8.54 -12.16
CA CYS A 103 -10.97 -8.39 -12.70
C CYS A 103 -10.98 -8.03 -14.20
N ALA A 104 -9.89 -7.45 -14.70
CA ALA A 104 -9.76 -7.06 -16.10
C ALA A 104 -8.28 -7.06 -16.53
N PRO A 105 -7.69 -8.24 -16.84
CA PRO A 105 -6.24 -8.39 -17.04
C PRO A 105 -5.61 -7.53 -18.14
N ASP A 106 -6.40 -7.10 -19.13
CA ASP A 106 -5.96 -6.26 -20.25
C ASP A 106 -6.23 -4.77 -20.02
N ARG A 107 -6.59 -4.39 -18.79
CA ARG A 107 -6.88 -3.01 -18.36
C ARG A 107 -5.99 -2.63 -17.18
N VAL A 108 -5.80 -1.32 -17.01
CA VAL A 108 -5.04 -0.79 -15.89
C VAL A 108 -5.78 -1.03 -14.56
N PRO A 109 -5.05 -1.24 -13.44
CA PRO A 109 -5.64 -1.42 -12.12
C PRO A 109 -6.13 -0.10 -11.49
N GLY A 110 -5.76 1.05 -12.06
CA GLY A 110 -5.97 2.36 -11.46
C GLY A 110 -4.89 2.68 -10.42
N GLY A 111 -4.81 3.94 -10.00
CA GLY A 111 -3.74 4.43 -9.13
C GLY A 111 -4.15 5.62 -8.25
N SER A 112 -3.25 6.18 -7.43
CA SER A 112 -1.83 5.81 -7.36
C SER A 112 -1.50 4.58 -6.52
N SER A 113 -2.45 4.00 -5.79
CA SER A 113 -2.19 2.77 -4.99
C SER A 113 -2.66 1.51 -5.72
N SER A 114 -2.01 1.24 -6.85
CA SER A 114 -2.31 0.16 -7.79
C SER A 114 -2.01 -1.22 -7.22
N GLY A 115 -0.78 -1.42 -6.74
CA GLY A 115 -0.37 -2.68 -6.14
C GLY A 115 -1.22 -3.02 -4.93
N SER A 116 -1.54 -2.04 -4.09
CA SER A 116 -2.40 -2.24 -2.91
C SER A 116 -3.79 -2.78 -3.30
N ALA A 117 -4.42 -2.22 -4.33
CA ALA A 117 -5.74 -2.69 -4.77
C ALA A 117 -5.68 -4.08 -5.42
N VAL A 118 -4.67 -4.33 -6.26
CA VAL A 118 -4.48 -5.64 -6.88
C VAL A 118 -4.16 -6.71 -5.83
N ALA A 119 -3.40 -6.38 -4.78
CA ALA A 119 -3.09 -7.31 -3.68
C ALA A 119 -4.37 -7.87 -3.03
N VAL A 120 -5.32 -6.97 -2.73
CA VAL A 120 -6.61 -7.34 -2.13
C VAL A 120 -7.49 -8.06 -3.15
N ALA A 121 -7.63 -7.52 -4.36
CA ALA A 121 -8.49 -8.10 -5.39
C ALA A 121 -8.04 -9.49 -5.85
N ALA A 122 -6.74 -9.79 -5.76
CA ALA A 122 -6.16 -11.09 -6.07
C ALA A 122 -6.09 -12.03 -4.84
N ASN A 123 -6.65 -11.64 -3.69
CA ASN A 123 -6.60 -12.38 -2.42
C ASN A 123 -5.17 -12.74 -1.97
N LEU A 124 -4.20 -11.85 -2.21
CA LEU A 124 -2.83 -12.00 -1.71
C LEU A 124 -2.68 -11.48 -0.27
N VAL A 125 -3.56 -10.57 0.14
CA VAL A 125 -3.71 -10.03 1.50
C VAL A 125 -5.19 -9.78 1.78
N ASP A 126 -5.58 -9.75 3.06
CA ASP A 126 -6.96 -9.51 3.47
C ASP A 126 -7.39 -8.04 3.29
N PHE A 127 -6.46 -7.10 3.46
CA PHE A 127 -6.67 -5.67 3.24
C PHE A 127 -5.36 -4.94 2.92
N SER A 128 -5.40 -3.65 2.60
CA SER A 128 -4.21 -2.85 2.34
C SER A 128 -4.36 -1.39 2.73
N LEU A 129 -3.22 -0.73 2.99
CA LEU A 129 -3.16 0.72 3.19
C LEU A 129 -2.67 1.44 1.93
N GLY A 130 -3.33 2.56 1.64
CA GLY A 130 -2.93 3.49 0.60
C GLY A 130 -3.14 4.94 1.05
N THR A 131 -2.71 5.87 0.21
CA THR A 131 -3.03 7.29 0.38
C THR A 131 -4.07 7.71 -0.64
N ASP A 132 -4.94 8.63 -0.28
CA ASP A 132 -5.91 9.28 -1.16
C ASP A 132 -5.71 10.79 -1.05
N THR A 133 -5.34 11.43 -2.15
CA THR A 133 -5.22 12.89 -2.30
C THR A 133 -6.29 13.39 -3.26
N GLY A 134 -6.27 12.87 -4.49
CA GLY A 134 -7.31 13.10 -5.50
C GLY A 134 -8.35 11.97 -5.54
N ALA A 135 -7.91 10.71 -5.60
CA ALA A 135 -8.77 9.53 -5.48
C ALA A 135 -7.96 8.22 -5.35
N SER A 136 -6.70 8.30 -4.90
CA SER A 136 -5.71 7.22 -5.01
C SER A 136 -6.03 5.95 -4.19
N VAL A 137 -7.04 6.00 -3.32
CA VAL A 137 -7.66 4.82 -2.71
C VAL A 137 -8.89 4.39 -3.49
N ARG A 138 -9.81 5.32 -3.76
CA ARG A 138 -11.14 5.03 -4.34
C ARG A 138 -11.10 4.60 -5.82
N VAL A 139 -10.26 5.21 -6.66
CA VAL A 139 -10.11 4.86 -8.09
C VAL A 139 -9.65 3.42 -8.29
N PRO A 140 -8.51 2.98 -7.72
CA PRO A 140 -8.05 1.61 -7.93
C PRO A 140 -8.97 0.58 -7.27
N ALA A 141 -9.66 0.95 -6.17
CA ALA A 141 -10.69 0.09 -5.59
C ALA A 141 -11.85 -0.17 -6.58
N SER A 142 -12.37 0.90 -7.20
CA SER A 142 -13.41 0.82 -8.23
C SER A 142 -12.96 -0.05 -9.41
N TYR A 143 -11.75 0.15 -9.92
CA TYR A 143 -11.23 -0.57 -11.09
C TYR A 143 -10.95 -2.05 -10.80
N CYS A 144 -10.53 -2.38 -9.58
CA CYS A 144 -10.24 -3.75 -9.16
C CYS A 144 -11.45 -4.43 -8.48
N GLY A 145 -12.63 -3.81 -8.48
CA GLY A 145 -13.86 -4.42 -7.96
C GLY A 145 -13.87 -4.66 -6.44
N ILE A 146 -13.15 -3.86 -5.66
CA ILE A 146 -13.06 -3.97 -4.20
C ILE A 146 -13.58 -2.72 -3.50
N LEU A 147 -13.74 -2.80 -2.18
CA LEU A 147 -14.07 -1.63 -1.37
C LEU A 147 -12.86 -0.73 -1.19
N GLY A 148 -13.08 0.58 -1.16
CA GLY A 148 -12.02 1.57 -0.90
C GLY A 148 -12.56 2.70 -0.06
N PHE A 149 -11.98 2.91 1.12
CA PHE A 149 -12.43 3.88 2.08
C PHE A 149 -11.42 5.02 2.25
N ARG A 150 -11.87 6.24 1.90
CA ARG A 150 -11.18 7.49 2.23
C ARG A 150 -11.81 8.05 3.51
N PRO A 151 -11.10 8.09 4.64
CA PRO A 151 -11.62 8.70 5.86
C PRO A 151 -11.70 10.24 5.74
N SER A 152 -12.37 10.87 6.71
CA SER A 152 -12.29 12.32 6.90
C SER A 152 -10.84 12.77 7.07
N LEU A 153 -10.53 13.97 6.58
CA LEU A 153 -9.19 14.54 6.69
C LEU A 153 -8.74 14.60 8.16
N GLY A 154 -7.53 14.13 8.45
CA GLY A 154 -6.96 14.10 9.80
C GLY A 154 -7.46 12.97 10.72
N ALA A 155 -8.40 12.13 10.28
CA ALA A 155 -8.91 11.04 11.12
C ALA A 155 -7.89 9.89 11.33
N VAL A 156 -6.96 9.72 10.40
CA VAL A 156 -5.85 8.77 10.49
C VAL A 156 -4.54 9.54 10.34
N SER A 157 -3.57 9.25 11.20
CA SER A 157 -2.27 9.93 11.18
C SER A 157 -1.55 9.74 9.85
N THR A 158 -1.00 10.83 9.32
CA THR A 158 -0.13 10.85 8.12
C THR A 158 1.36 10.94 8.49
N VAL A 159 1.72 10.85 9.77
CA VAL A 159 3.12 10.78 10.20
C VAL A 159 3.77 9.52 9.62
N GLY A 160 5.00 9.65 9.12
CA GLY A 160 5.70 8.56 8.45
C GLY A 160 5.09 8.17 7.09
N VAL A 161 4.36 9.10 6.46
CA VAL A 161 3.85 8.95 5.10
C VAL A 161 4.43 10.07 4.25
N LEU A 162 5.11 9.74 3.15
CA LEU A 162 5.63 10.79 2.25
C LEU A 162 4.47 11.60 1.66
N PRO A 163 4.50 12.94 1.74
CA PRO A 163 3.38 13.75 1.30
C PRO A 163 3.38 13.95 -0.22
N MET A 164 2.18 13.84 -0.82
CA MET A 164 1.91 14.37 -2.16
C MET A 164 1.36 15.80 -2.06
N SER A 165 0.40 16.01 -1.17
CA SER A 165 -0.16 17.32 -0.84
C SER A 165 -0.67 17.30 0.61
N GLN A 166 0.12 17.87 1.53
CA GLN A 166 -0.13 17.80 2.97
C GLN A 166 -1.55 18.22 3.39
N SER A 167 -2.14 19.20 2.70
CA SER A 167 -3.48 19.71 3.00
C SER A 167 -4.63 18.80 2.52
N TYR A 168 -4.34 17.78 1.71
CA TYR A 168 -5.34 16.90 1.08
C TYR A 168 -5.10 15.40 1.32
N ASP A 169 -3.89 15.03 1.74
CA ASP A 169 -3.48 13.65 1.94
C ASP A 169 -4.26 12.99 3.09
N THR A 170 -4.79 11.80 2.81
CA THR A 170 -5.42 10.93 3.80
C THR A 170 -4.89 9.51 3.67
N VAL A 171 -4.71 8.83 4.80
CA VAL A 171 -4.45 7.38 4.83
C VAL A 171 -5.78 6.67 4.75
N GLY A 172 -6.00 5.90 3.68
CA GLY A 172 -7.21 5.10 3.49
C GLY A 172 -6.90 3.62 3.41
N LYS A 173 -7.95 2.80 3.49
CA LYS A 173 -7.87 1.35 3.42
C LYS A 173 -8.68 0.78 2.26
N LYS A 174 -8.25 -0.38 1.76
CA LYS A 174 -8.91 -1.20 0.75
C LYS A 174 -8.96 -2.63 1.22
#